data_AF-A0A6L6E3F8-F1
#
_entry.id   AF-A0A6L6E3F8-F1
#
_cell.length_a   1.000
_cell.length_b   1.000
_cell.length_c   1.000
_cell.angle_alpha   90.00
_cell.angle_beta   90.00
_cell.angle_gamma   90.00
#
_symmetry.space_group_name_H-M   'P 1'
#
loop_
_entity.id
_entity.type
_entity.pdbx_description
1 polymer ?
#
loop_
_entity_poly.entity_id
_entity_poly.type
_entity_poly.pdbx_seq_one_letter_code
_entity_poly.pdbx_strand_id
1 'polypeptide(L)'
;MRERDELDAPDEAIENWGETVVTHAPFYRMLYYPDVLDLRRCGYEVATFAELFDRLDGAVVSQARVAHELLHQPGGNAIWNPHRARQIEFSTRAALHRFGLSDAPTMLRRMLGRAFPGDSVSHLAVDLLNVFFWAALAQIARDYAWRMPQLAMYADYLEYPVVAAFGM
;
A
#
# COMPACT_ATOMS: atom_id res chain seq x y z
N MET A 1 -23.63 35.72 55.11
CA MET A 1 -22.53 34.89 55.67
C MET A 1 -22.80 33.48 55.15
N ARG A 2 -22.20 33.17 53.99
CA ARG A 2 -21.09 32.21 53.82
C ARG A 2 -21.54 30.76 54.11
N GLU A 3 -21.32 29.75 53.29
CA GLU A 3 -20.51 29.58 52.08
C GLU A 3 -20.87 28.19 51.52
N ARG A 4 -21.02 28.11 50.19
CA ARG A 4 -20.66 26.99 49.31
C ARG A 4 -20.64 25.58 49.92
N ASP A 5 -21.64 24.77 49.57
CA ASP A 5 -21.58 23.31 49.68
C ASP A 5 -21.81 22.69 48.28
N GLU A 6 -20.98 23.13 47.33
CA GLU A 6 -20.99 22.75 45.91
C GLU A 6 -19.61 22.19 45.47
N LEU A 7 -18.87 21.57 46.40
CA LEU A 7 -17.44 21.25 46.20
C LEU A 7 -17.06 19.77 46.43
N ASP A 8 -17.99 18.82 46.24
CA ASP A 8 -17.69 17.38 46.32
C ASP A 8 -18.25 16.58 45.14
N ALA A 9 -18.28 17.18 43.94
CA ALA A 9 -18.20 16.38 42.72
C ALA A 9 -16.72 16.06 42.51
N PRO A 10 -16.26 14.79 42.55
CA PRO A 10 -14.93 14.49 42.05
C PRO A 10 -14.89 14.97 40.60
N ASP A 11 -13.93 15.85 40.29
CA ASP A 11 -13.63 16.32 38.95
C ASP A 11 -13.39 15.11 38.02
N GLU A 12 -14.46 14.54 37.45
CA GLU A 12 -14.41 13.58 36.34
C GLU A 12 -13.73 14.20 35.09
N ALA A 13 -13.38 15.48 35.14
CA ALA A 13 -12.67 16.20 34.11
C ALA A 13 -11.13 16.10 34.18
N ILE A 14 -10.52 15.41 35.17
CA ILE A 14 -9.04 15.37 35.31
C ILE A 14 -8.43 13.97 35.14
N GLU A 15 -9.21 12.89 35.02
CA GLU A 15 -8.67 11.54 34.79
C GLU A 15 -8.81 11.07 33.35
N ASN A 16 -8.39 11.89 32.39
CA ASN A 16 -7.99 11.40 31.08
C ASN A 16 -6.53 11.79 30.81
N TRP A 17 -5.65 11.35 31.71
CA TRP A 17 -4.21 11.34 31.47
C TRP A 17 -3.89 10.27 30.44
N GLY A 18 -4.05 10.65 29.18
CA GLY A 18 -3.39 10.00 28.06
C GLY A 18 -3.95 8.63 27.69
N GLU A 19 -5.23 8.54 27.36
CA GLU A 19 -5.53 7.81 26.12
C GLU A 19 -4.93 8.62 24.97
N THR A 20 -3.64 8.40 24.70
CA THR A 20 -3.19 8.48 23.32
C THR A 20 -3.95 7.38 22.60
N VAL A 21 -5.18 7.67 22.19
CA VAL A 21 -5.72 7.07 20.97
C VAL A 21 -4.69 7.50 19.93
N VAL A 22 -3.65 6.68 19.74
CA VAL A 22 -2.76 6.80 18.61
C VAL A 22 -3.70 6.59 17.44
N THR A 23 -4.25 7.69 16.95
CA THR A 23 -5.06 7.70 15.75
C THR A 23 -4.06 7.30 14.69
N HIS A 24 -4.10 6.03 14.31
CA HIS A 24 -3.17 5.49 13.34
C HIS A 24 -3.34 6.31 12.07
N ALA A 25 -2.44 7.26 11.86
CA ALA A 25 -2.46 8.09 10.67
C ALA A 25 -1.78 7.25 9.58
N PRO A 26 -2.45 6.99 8.44
CA PRO A 26 -1.90 6.11 7.43
C PRO A 26 -0.54 6.58 6.94
N PHE A 27 0.37 5.64 6.68
CA PHE A 27 1.76 5.97 6.32
C PHE A 27 1.85 6.96 5.15
N TYR A 28 0.94 6.85 4.17
CA TYR A 28 0.96 7.68 2.97
C TYR A 28 0.54 9.13 3.21
N ARG A 29 -0.05 9.45 4.38
CA ARG A 29 -0.31 10.83 4.81
C ARG A 29 0.93 11.50 5.40
N MET A 30 1.94 10.72 5.78
CA MET A 30 3.21 11.19 6.32
C MET A 30 4.31 11.28 5.25
N LEU A 31 3.95 11.12 3.97
CA LEU A 31 4.92 11.22 2.88
C LEU A 31 5.51 12.62 2.81
N TYR A 32 6.80 12.68 2.49
CA TYR A 32 7.49 13.94 2.30
C TYR A 32 6.94 14.65 1.06
N TYR A 33 6.84 15.98 1.14
CA TYR A 33 6.32 16.81 0.05
C TYR A 33 6.98 16.55 -1.33
N PRO A 34 8.31 16.32 -1.43
CA PRO A 34 8.93 15.93 -2.69
C PRO A 34 8.39 14.63 -3.30
N ASP A 35 8.10 13.61 -2.47
CA ASP A 35 7.57 12.33 -2.96
C ASP A 35 6.15 12.51 -3.53
N VAL A 36 5.33 13.36 -2.90
CA VAL A 36 4.00 13.72 -3.41
C VAL A 36 4.11 14.51 -4.73
N LEU A 37 5.01 15.48 -4.80
CA LEU A 37 5.23 16.27 -6.01
C LEU A 37 5.73 15.44 -7.19
N ASP A 38 6.67 14.54 -6.95
CA ASP A 38 7.21 13.70 -8.01
C ASP A 38 6.12 12.74 -8.56
N LEU A 39 5.16 12.32 -7.72
CA LEU A 39 4.05 11.46 -8.16
C LEU A 39 3.09 12.26 -9.03
N ARG A 40 2.83 13.50 -8.64
CA ARG A 40 2.05 14.47 -9.44
C ARG A 40 2.68 14.76 -10.78
N ARG A 41 4.02 14.85 -10.85
CA ARG A 41 4.75 14.99 -12.12
C ARG A 41 4.56 13.77 -13.03
N CYS A 42 4.35 12.60 -12.45
CA CYS A 42 3.96 11.39 -13.19
C CYS A 42 2.46 11.36 -13.54
N GLY A 43 1.68 12.39 -13.18
CA GLY A 43 0.24 12.46 -13.48
C GLY A 43 -0.66 11.73 -12.47
N TYR A 44 -0.12 11.34 -11.32
CA TYR A 44 -0.88 10.61 -10.29
C TYR A 44 -0.90 11.38 -8.96
N GLU A 45 -2.01 11.26 -8.23
CA GLU A 45 -2.14 11.75 -6.87
C GLU A 45 -1.98 10.59 -5.88
N VAL A 46 -1.54 10.89 -4.65
CA VAL A 46 -1.50 9.87 -3.58
C VAL A 46 -2.90 9.29 -3.34
N ALA A 47 -3.93 10.14 -3.48
CA ALA A 47 -5.33 9.75 -3.37
C ALA A 47 -5.73 8.64 -4.36
N THR A 48 -5.10 8.56 -5.53
CA THR A 48 -5.36 7.49 -6.51
C THR A 48 -5.09 6.11 -5.92
N PHE A 49 -4.06 5.99 -5.06
CA PHE A 49 -3.65 4.73 -4.46
C PHE A 49 -4.13 4.56 -3.01
N ALA A 50 -4.96 5.48 -2.50
CA ALA A 50 -5.32 5.52 -1.09
C ALA A 50 -5.94 4.20 -0.60
N GLU A 51 -6.88 3.63 -1.36
CA GLU A 51 -7.50 2.35 -0.99
C GLU A 51 -6.47 1.22 -0.88
N LEU A 52 -5.54 1.14 -1.84
CA LEU A 52 -4.48 0.15 -1.83
C LEU A 52 -3.52 0.38 -0.65
N PHE A 53 -3.18 1.63 -0.36
CA PHE A 53 -2.30 1.95 0.76
C PHE A 53 -2.98 1.73 2.11
N ASP A 54 -4.27 2.03 2.26
CA ASP A 54 -5.05 1.75 3.47
C ASP A 54 -5.08 0.24 3.76
N ARG A 55 -5.22 -0.60 2.73
CA ARG A 55 -5.16 -2.07 2.87
C ARG A 55 -3.79 -2.58 3.30
N LEU A 56 -2.71 -1.95 2.82
CA LEU A 56 -1.35 -2.27 3.26
C LEU A 56 -1.13 -1.89 4.72
N ASP A 57 -1.61 -0.70 5.10
CA ASP A 57 -1.50 -0.13 6.43
C ASP A 57 -2.27 -0.98 7.46
N GLY A 58 -3.45 -1.46 7.08
CA GLY A 58 -4.29 -2.36 7.88
C GLY A 58 -4.01 -3.85 7.68
N ALA A 59 -2.91 -4.24 7.04
CA ALA A 59 -2.65 -5.64 6.70
C ALA A 59 -2.43 -6.50 7.96
N VAL A 60 -3.18 -7.60 8.06
CA VAL A 60 -3.02 -8.57 9.16
C VAL A 60 -2.09 -9.72 8.80
N VAL A 61 -1.51 -10.36 9.81
CA VAL A 61 -0.53 -11.47 9.63
C VAL A 61 -1.08 -12.62 8.79
N SER A 62 -2.38 -12.94 8.89
CA SER A 62 -3.00 -13.98 8.09
C SER A 62 -2.97 -13.65 6.59
N GLN A 63 -3.25 -12.41 6.20
CA GLN A 63 -3.17 -11.95 4.81
C GLN A 63 -1.73 -11.98 4.30
N ALA A 64 -0.79 -11.54 5.13
CA ALA A 64 0.63 -11.59 4.81
C ALA A 64 1.13 -13.03 4.56
N ARG A 65 0.61 -14.01 5.32
CA ARG A 65 0.91 -15.44 5.12
C ARG A 65 0.36 -15.95 3.79
N VAL A 66 -0.87 -15.59 3.42
CA VAL A 66 -1.44 -15.97 2.11
C VAL A 66 -0.59 -15.40 0.96
N ALA A 67 -0.20 -14.14 1.04
CA ALA A 67 0.70 -13.53 0.04
C ALA A 67 2.07 -14.23 -0.01
N HIS A 68 2.63 -14.58 1.16
CA HIS A 68 3.90 -15.31 1.27
C HIS A 68 3.82 -16.71 0.63
N GLU A 69 2.75 -17.46 0.90
CA GLU A 69 2.51 -18.78 0.30
C GLU A 69 2.43 -18.68 -1.23
N LEU A 70 1.71 -17.69 -1.77
CA LEU A 70 1.65 -17.45 -3.21
C LEU A 70 3.01 -17.17 -3.84
N LEU A 71 3.89 -16.46 -3.14
CA LEU A 71 5.21 -16.07 -3.65
C LEU A 71 6.25 -17.20 -3.61
N HIS A 72 6.19 -18.07 -2.60
CA HIS A 72 7.30 -18.97 -2.27
C HIS A 72 6.95 -20.45 -2.26
N GLN A 73 5.67 -20.83 -2.23
CA GLN A 73 5.31 -22.24 -2.12
C GLN A 73 5.47 -22.98 -3.46
N PRO A 74 6.29 -24.05 -3.53
CA PRO A 74 6.47 -24.82 -4.76
C PRO A 74 5.17 -25.56 -5.10
N GLY A 75 4.66 -25.32 -6.32
CA GLY A 75 3.35 -25.81 -6.79
C GLY A 75 2.23 -24.77 -6.74
N GLY A 76 2.54 -23.52 -6.39
CA GLY A 76 1.59 -22.40 -6.32
C GLY A 76 0.69 -22.29 -7.55
N ASN A 77 -0.63 -22.22 -7.25
CA ASN A 77 -1.76 -21.88 -8.10
C ASN A 77 -1.55 -21.94 -9.64
N ALA A 78 -2.27 -22.83 -10.32
CA ALA A 78 -2.27 -22.93 -11.78
C ALA A 78 -2.60 -21.60 -12.52
N ILE A 79 -3.28 -20.68 -11.85
CA ILE A 79 -3.70 -19.38 -12.38
C ILE A 79 -2.54 -18.36 -12.33
N TRP A 80 -1.71 -18.40 -11.29
CA TRP A 80 -0.74 -17.33 -11.01
C TRP A 80 0.60 -17.85 -10.53
N ASN A 81 1.66 -17.28 -11.10
CA ASN A 81 3.05 -17.63 -10.85
C ASN A 81 3.93 -16.38 -10.64
N PRO A 82 4.78 -16.34 -9.59
CA PRO A 82 5.62 -15.20 -9.25
C PRO A 82 6.71 -14.90 -10.30
N HIS A 83 7.26 -15.90 -10.98
CA HIS A 83 8.24 -15.70 -12.05
C HIS A 83 7.59 -14.98 -13.24
N ARG A 84 6.38 -15.40 -13.61
CA ARG A 84 5.62 -14.75 -14.68
C ARG A 84 5.20 -13.33 -14.27
N ALA A 85 4.85 -13.11 -13.00
CA ALA A 85 4.56 -11.76 -12.49
C ALA A 85 5.76 -10.82 -12.64
N ARG A 86 6.98 -11.27 -12.34
CA ARG A 86 8.21 -10.48 -12.57
C ARG A 86 8.45 -10.16 -14.05
N GLN A 87 8.17 -11.10 -14.95
CA GLN A 87 8.27 -10.86 -16.41
C GLN A 87 7.24 -9.82 -16.88
N ILE A 88 6.01 -9.90 -16.36
CA ILE A 88 4.95 -8.94 -16.66
C ILE A 88 5.26 -7.58 -16.05
N GLU A 89 5.81 -7.52 -14.83
CA GLU A 89 6.30 -6.28 -14.22
C GLU A 89 7.32 -5.61 -15.15
N PHE A 90 8.34 -6.35 -15.59
CA PHE A 90 9.36 -5.82 -16.50
C PHE A 90 8.74 -5.29 -17.81
N SER A 91 7.83 -6.06 -18.39
CA SER A 91 7.12 -5.68 -19.62
C SER A 91 6.25 -4.43 -19.43
N THR A 92 5.59 -4.31 -18.27
CA THR A 92 4.76 -3.16 -17.89
C THR A 92 5.64 -1.92 -17.70
N ARG A 93 6.75 -2.03 -16.98
CA ARG A 93 7.72 -0.93 -16.83
C ARG A 93 8.25 -0.45 -18.17
N ALA A 94 8.55 -1.36 -19.09
CA ALA A 94 8.98 -1.00 -20.45
C ALA A 94 7.88 -0.25 -21.22
N ALA A 95 6.60 -0.61 -21.02
CA ALA A 95 5.47 0.13 -21.59
C ALA A 95 5.34 1.53 -20.98
N LEU A 96 5.39 1.65 -19.65
CA LEU A 96 5.32 2.93 -18.95
C LEU A 96 6.46 3.86 -19.35
N HIS A 97 7.68 3.34 -19.52
CA HIS A 97 8.79 4.12 -20.06
C HIS A 97 8.47 4.73 -21.43
N ARG A 98 7.85 3.96 -22.36
CA ARG A 98 7.42 4.48 -23.67
C ARG A 98 6.32 5.54 -23.57
N PHE A 99 5.58 5.57 -22.46
CA PHE A 99 4.53 6.55 -22.21
C PHE A 99 5.00 7.78 -21.43
N GLY A 100 6.30 7.89 -21.12
CA GLY A 100 6.86 8.99 -20.34
C GLY A 100 6.76 8.81 -18.83
N LEU A 101 6.43 7.60 -18.35
CA LEU A 101 6.28 7.25 -16.93
C LEU A 101 7.46 6.40 -16.42
N SER A 102 8.68 6.71 -16.85
CA SER A 102 9.88 5.95 -16.46
C SER A 102 10.11 5.92 -14.94
N ASP A 103 9.73 7.00 -14.26
CA ASP A 103 10.05 7.21 -12.85
C ASP A 103 8.98 6.64 -11.92
N ALA A 104 7.74 6.46 -12.41
CA ALA A 104 6.61 6.01 -11.62
C ALA A 104 6.87 4.68 -10.86
N PRO A 105 7.47 3.62 -11.45
CA PRO A 105 7.77 2.41 -10.70
C PRO A 105 8.76 2.62 -9.55
N THR A 106 9.79 3.45 -9.75
CA THR A 106 10.79 3.75 -8.72
C THR A 106 10.15 4.56 -7.58
N MET A 107 9.28 5.50 -7.93
CA MET A 107 8.51 6.28 -6.98
C MET A 107 7.58 5.43 -6.11
N LEU A 108 6.79 4.55 -6.73
CA LEU A 108 5.90 3.64 -6.01
C LEU A 108 6.67 2.77 -5.01
N ARG A 109 7.81 2.22 -5.40
CA ARG A 109 8.70 1.46 -4.49
C ARG A 109 9.13 2.30 -3.29
N ARG A 110 9.55 3.55 -3.52
CA ARG A 110 10.00 4.46 -2.45
C ARG A 110 8.88 4.79 -1.47
N MET A 111 7.69 5.10 -1.98
CA MET A 111 6.51 5.43 -1.16
C MET A 111 6.06 4.23 -0.33
N LEU A 112 5.92 3.06 -0.95
CA LEU A 112 5.53 1.82 -0.26
C LEU A 112 6.54 1.43 0.82
N GLY A 113 7.84 1.65 0.59
CA GLY A 113 8.88 1.40 1.57
C GLY A 113 8.73 2.16 2.89
N ARG A 114 7.86 3.18 2.95
CA ARG A 114 7.53 3.91 4.18
C ARG A 114 6.47 3.23 5.06
N ALA A 115 5.78 2.20 4.55
CA ALA A 115 4.70 1.53 5.28
C ALA A 115 5.18 0.75 6.52
N PHE A 116 6.44 0.29 6.53
CA PHE A 116 7.03 -0.44 7.67
C PHE A 116 8.28 0.27 8.20
N PRO A 117 8.13 1.39 8.95
CA PRO A 117 9.26 2.12 9.52
C PRO A 117 9.79 1.38 10.76
N GLY A 118 10.75 0.48 10.58
CA GLY A 118 11.40 -0.22 11.70
C GLY A 118 12.72 -0.88 11.33
N ASP A 119 13.58 -1.11 12.33
CA ASP A 119 14.95 -1.65 12.17
C ASP A 119 14.98 -3.13 11.74
N SER A 120 13.85 -3.84 11.76
CA SER A 120 13.73 -5.23 11.32
C SER A 120 12.49 -5.45 10.47
N VAL A 121 12.60 -5.18 9.16
CA VAL A 121 11.56 -5.55 8.19
C VAL A 121 11.49 -7.08 8.08
N SER A 122 10.38 -7.66 8.55
CA SER A 122 10.15 -9.10 8.44
C SER A 122 10.05 -9.54 6.97
N HIS A 123 10.35 -10.82 6.69
CA HIS A 123 10.17 -11.37 5.33
C HIS A 123 8.72 -11.21 4.83
N LEU A 124 7.73 -11.32 5.72
CA LEU A 124 6.32 -11.07 5.39
C LEU A 124 6.05 -9.62 4.98
N ALA A 125 6.70 -8.66 5.65
CA ALA A 125 6.59 -7.25 5.27
C ALA A 125 7.24 -6.99 3.89
N VAL A 126 8.39 -7.60 3.59
CA VAL A 126 9.02 -7.53 2.26
C VAL A 126 8.10 -8.09 1.18
N ASP A 127 7.45 -9.23 1.46
CA ASP A 127 6.52 -9.86 0.54
C ASP A 127 5.27 -9.01 0.27
N LEU A 128 4.69 -8.41 1.33
CA LEU A 128 3.61 -7.44 1.19
C LEU A 128 4.03 -6.24 0.35
N LEU A 129 5.19 -5.62 0.63
CA LEU A 129 5.70 -4.51 -0.16
C LEU A 129 5.85 -4.87 -1.64
N ASN A 130 6.26 -6.11 -1.94
CA ASN A 130 6.40 -6.56 -3.32
C ASN A 130 5.05 -6.75 -4.02
N VAL A 131 4.09 -7.37 -3.34
CA VAL A 131 2.74 -7.64 -3.87
C VAL A 131 1.93 -6.34 -4.05
N PHE A 132 2.00 -5.42 -3.08
CA PHE A 132 1.36 -4.11 -3.19
C PHE A 132 2.03 -3.22 -4.22
N PHE A 133 3.34 -3.36 -4.44
CA PHE A 133 4.00 -2.70 -5.56
C PHE A 133 3.45 -3.16 -6.91
N TRP A 134 3.22 -4.47 -7.09
CA TRP A 134 2.60 -4.97 -8.31
C TRP A 134 1.17 -4.47 -8.49
N ALA A 135 0.36 -4.42 -7.43
CA ALA A 135 -0.98 -3.85 -7.52
C ALA A 135 -0.98 -2.35 -7.83
N ALA A 136 -0.07 -1.56 -7.25
CA ALA A 136 0.05 -0.15 -7.59
C ALA A 136 0.49 0.05 -9.05
N LEU A 137 1.41 -0.79 -9.53
CA LEU A 137 1.82 -0.81 -10.94
C LEU A 137 0.66 -1.25 -11.86
N ALA A 138 -0.17 -2.20 -11.42
CA ALA A 138 -1.35 -2.67 -12.13
C ALA A 138 -2.38 -1.56 -12.32
N GLN A 139 -2.61 -0.75 -11.29
CA GLN A 139 -3.52 0.40 -11.36
C GLN A 139 -3.09 1.39 -12.45
N ILE A 140 -1.80 1.76 -12.47
CA ILE A 140 -1.23 2.60 -13.55
C ILE A 140 -1.35 1.91 -14.91
N ALA A 141 -1.08 0.60 -15.00
CA ALA A 141 -1.18 -0.14 -16.25
C ALA A 141 -2.60 -0.15 -16.82
N ARG A 142 -3.61 -0.30 -15.95
CA ARG A 142 -5.03 -0.30 -16.30
C ARG A 142 -5.46 1.05 -16.89
N ASP A 143 -4.99 2.15 -16.32
CA ASP A 143 -5.24 3.52 -16.83
C ASP A 143 -4.66 3.75 -18.23
N TYR A 144 -3.64 2.99 -18.62
CA TYR A 144 -3.00 3.04 -19.93
C TYR A 144 -3.45 1.93 -20.90
N ALA A 145 -4.40 1.08 -20.50
CA ALA A 145 -4.92 0.00 -21.33
C ALA A 145 -5.56 0.52 -22.63
N TRP A 146 -6.10 1.74 -22.65
CA TRP A 146 -6.62 2.36 -23.87
C TRP A 146 -5.53 2.60 -24.93
N ARG A 147 -4.27 2.80 -24.54
CA ARG A 147 -3.13 2.93 -25.47
C ARG A 147 -2.58 1.56 -25.88
N MET A 148 -2.59 0.61 -24.96
CA MET A 148 -1.98 -0.69 -25.12
C MET A 148 -2.86 -1.75 -24.42
N PRO A 149 -3.83 -2.36 -25.14
CA PRO A 149 -4.87 -3.20 -24.54
C PRO A 149 -4.37 -4.37 -23.70
N GLN A 150 -3.20 -4.94 -24.03
CA GLN A 150 -2.61 -6.02 -23.23
C GLN A 150 -2.30 -5.62 -21.78
N LEU A 151 -2.18 -4.32 -21.48
CA LEU A 151 -1.95 -3.83 -20.12
C LEU A 151 -3.12 -4.12 -19.18
N ALA A 152 -4.35 -4.28 -19.69
CA ALA A 152 -5.47 -4.72 -18.86
C ALA A 152 -5.20 -6.11 -18.27
N MET A 153 -4.80 -7.07 -19.12
CA MET A 153 -4.46 -8.43 -18.68
C MET A 153 -3.22 -8.44 -17.77
N TYR A 154 -2.25 -7.57 -18.03
CA TYR A 154 -1.08 -7.43 -17.16
C TYR A 154 -1.47 -6.87 -15.79
N ALA A 155 -2.37 -5.88 -15.75
CA ALA A 155 -2.89 -5.33 -14.51
C ALA A 155 -3.57 -6.42 -13.67
N ASP A 156 -4.51 -7.16 -14.26
CA ASP A 156 -5.23 -8.25 -13.56
C ASP A 156 -4.26 -9.31 -13.02
N TYR A 157 -3.24 -9.66 -13.79
CA TYR A 157 -2.24 -10.63 -13.38
C TYR A 157 -1.33 -10.11 -12.26
N LEU A 158 -0.95 -8.82 -12.28
CA LEU A 158 -0.11 -8.21 -11.26
C LEU A 158 -0.87 -7.96 -9.95
N GLU A 159 -2.16 -7.62 -10.03
CA GLU A 159 -3.03 -7.37 -8.88
C GLU A 159 -3.44 -8.65 -8.15
N TYR A 160 -3.45 -9.79 -8.85
CA TYR A 160 -3.94 -11.08 -8.36
C TYR A 160 -3.54 -11.44 -6.92
N PRO A 161 -2.28 -11.29 -6.47
CA PRO A 161 -1.91 -11.71 -5.11
C PRO A 161 -2.57 -10.84 -4.03
N VAL A 162 -2.85 -9.56 -4.30
CA VAL A 162 -3.61 -8.72 -3.38
C VAL A 162 -5.08 -9.13 -3.38
N VAL A 163 -5.67 -9.42 -4.56
CA VAL A 163 -7.04 -9.95 -4.66
C VAL A 163 -7.18 -11.24 -3.84
N ALA A 164 -6.26 -12.18 -4.01
CA ALA A 164 -6.29 -13.47 -3.33
C ALA A 164 -6.10 -13.35 -1.80
N ALA A 165 -5.24 -12.44 -1.33
CA ALA A 165 -4.96 -12.27 0.09
C ALA A 165 -5.93 -11.32 0.82
N PHE A 166 -6.47 -10.32 0.13
CA PHE A 166 -7.27 -9.23 0.74
C PHE A 166 -8.73 -9.19 0.28
N GLY A 167 -9.14 -10.03 -0.67
CA GLY A 167 -10.51 -10.10 -1.17
C GLY A 167 -10.96 -8.84 -1.92
N MET A 168 -10.10 -8.31 -2.79
CA MET A 168 -10.46 -7.19 -3.70
C MET A 168 -11.47 -7.60 -4.77
#